data_AF-A0A9Q7TT89-F1
#
_entry.id   AF-A0A9Q7TT89-F1
#
_cell.length_a   1.000
_cell.length_b   1.000
_cell.length_c   1.000
_cell.angle_alpha   90.00
_cell.angle_beta   90.00
_cell.angle_gamma   90.00
#
_symmetry.space_group_name_H-M   'P 1'
#
loop_
_entity.id
_entity.type
_entity.pdbx_description
1 polymer ?
#
loop_
_entity_poly.entity_id
_entity_poly.type
_entity_poly.pdbx_seq_one_letter_code
_entity_poly.pdbx_strand_id
1 'polypeptide(L)'
;MASTQGGLQRRRGAGAANSSAEPSTSAARIDDDDFASRTASPANAGASTPTSLRNPAGIAASAYGSRTATGSVTTYDESTGHRVAYDPRDLNDEKEIVENPRLTLMEEILLLGLKDRQGYLSFWNDNISYTLRGCILIELALRRRIAITKDPMRKRFGLTERVIDVIDGKMTGEVLLDEALKMMKASDRMSVGQWVDLMSGETWNVMKIGYQLKQVRERLAKGLVDKGILRTEKRNFLLFDMATHPLNDSSVKDAVLRRVLALLTSASPTVHANTFYKEDSWSSGRPVALRVTRALCLLCCSFSANVLENALNHLSYEARESAFQKADDILEEFANWPMAPSSGLASGGVGGGSGAVFGTPGVPTSISSNGPKGKANGVARIGEGSMIKERSYDEGNVGASVPELAKALQKELEQEGDAFMFECIAAVLSVLSRMDSLL
;
A
#
# COMPACT_ATOMS: atom_id res chain seq x y z
N MET A 1 -2.25 -58.39 19.90
CA MET A 1 -2.21 -59.39 20.99
C MET A 1 -0.88 -60.15 20.89
N ALA A 2 -0.12 -60.17 22.00
CA ALA A 2 0.86 -61.16 22.50
C ALA A 2 1.95 -61.71 21.53
N SER A 3 3.25 -61.34 21.64
CA SER A 3 4.34 -61.78 22.58
C SER A 3 5.06 -63.07 22.09
N THR A 4 6.39 -63.27 22.13
CA THR A 4 7.34 -63.12 23.26
C THR A 4 8.82 -63.36 22.84
N GLN A 5 9.75 -62.69 23.55
CA GLN A 5 11.13 -63.07 23.99
C GLN A 5 12.24 -63.35 22.95
N GLY A 6 13.50 -62.91 23.07
CA GLY A 6 14.30 -62.38 24.19
C GLY A 6 15.65 -63.14 24.28
N GLY A 7 16.81 -62.47 24.36
CA GLY A 7 18.09 -63.16 24.60
C GLY A 7 19.38 -62.34 24.41
N LEU A 8 19.96 -61.91 25.53
CA LEU A 8 21.23 -61.19 25.73
C LEU A 8 22.50 -61.97 25.34
N GLN A 9 23.59 -61.27 24.98
CA GLN A 9 24.93 -61.57 25.51
C GLN A 9 25.90 -60.37 25.43
N ARG A 10 26.47 -60.01 26.59
CA ARG A 10 27.58 -59.08 26.83
C ARG A 10 28.92 -59.82 26.72
N ARG A 11 29.98 -59.15 26.27
CA ARG A 11 31.32 -59.32 26.86
C ARG A 11 32.15 -58.03 26.80
N ARG A 12 32.76 -57.70 27.94
CA ARG A 12 33.58 -56.51 28.27
C ARG A 12 35.08 -56.83 28.21
N GLY A 13 35.86 -55.76 28.00
CA GLY A 13 37.08 -55.42 28.79
C GLY A 13 38.41 -55.59 28.06
N ALA A 14 39.51 -54.86 28.34
CA ALA A 14 39.83 -53.62 29.08
C ALA A 14 41.39 -53.43 29.01
N GLY A 15 41.91 -52.19 29.17
CA GLY A 15 43.32 -51.85 29.54
C GLY A 15 44.03 -50.93 28.51
N ALA A 16 44.33 -49.63 28.74
CA ALA A 16 45.29 -48.94 29.65
C ALA A 16 46.77 -49.21 29.27
N ALA A 17 47.75 -48.28 29.13
CA ALA A 17 47.92 -46.89 29.61
C ALA A 17 49.04 -46.09 28.86
N ASN A 18 49.01 -44.75 29.03
CA ASN A 18 50.06 -43.68 29.05
C ASN A 18 51.33 -43.65 28.17
N SER A 19 51.57 -42.51 27.52
CA SER A 19 52.75 -41.62 27.76
C SER A 19 52.56 -40.22 27.14
N SER A 20 53.27 -39.24 27.72
CA SER A 20 53.07 -37.78 27.69
C SER A 20 54.12 -37.02 26.88
N ALA A 21 53.74 -35.89 26.23
CA ALA A 21 54.59 -34.70 26.03
C ALA A 21 53.76 -33.48 25.53
N GLU A 22 53.81 -32.37 26.28
CA GLU A 22 53.31 -31.01 25.99
C GLU A 22 54.41 -30.14 25.29
N PRO A 23 54.26 -28.81 25.01
CA PRO A 23 53.07 -27.92 24.90
C PRO A 23 53.08 -27.00 23.64
N SER A 24 51.98 -26.28 23.36
CA SER A 24 52.02 -24.93 22.76
C SER A 24 50.73 -24.11 22.97
N THR A 25 50.87 -23.05 23.78
CA THR A 25 50.41 -21.66 23.60
C THR A 25 48.93 -21.30 23.32
N SER A 26 48.29 -20.83 24.40
CA SER A 26 47.60 -19.52 24.58
C SER A 26 46.44 -19.09 23.67
N ALA A 27 45.23 -19.23 24.23
CA ALA A 27 44.20 -18.22 24.50
C ALA A 27 44.14 -16.92 23.64
N ALA A 28 43.04 -16.77 22.91
CA ALA A 28 42.42 -15.49 22.59
C ALA A 28 40.93 -15.56 22.96
N ARG A 29 40.54 -14.75 23.95
CA ARG A 29 39.15 -14.45 24.31
C ARG A 29 38.64 -13.37 23.37
N ILE A 30 37.44 -13.56 22.82
CA ILE A 30 36.64 -12.51 22.20
C ILE A 30 35.37 -12.47 23.06
N ASP A 31 35.25 -11.42 23.88
CA ASP A 31 34.04 -11.11 24.65
C ASP A 31 33.15 -10.17 23.81
N ASP A 32 31.89 -10.57 23.71
CA ASP A 32 30.74 -9.79 23.27
C ASP A 32 30.26 -8.83 24.38
N ASP A 33 29.53 -7.81 23.95
CA ASP A 33 28.54 -6.99 24.69
C ASP A 33 28.97 -6.06 25.83
N ASP A 34 28.81 -4.74 25.62
CA ASP A 34 28.04 -3.90 26.56
C ASP A 34 27.67 -2.53 25.95
N PHE A 35 26.37 -2.30 25.71
CA PHE A 35 25.78 -1.02 25.35
C PHE A 35 24.99 -0.49 26.55
N ALA A 36 25.62 0.33 27.39
CA ALA A 36 24.98 0.95 28.54
C ALA A 36 24.46 2.37 28.23
N SER A 37 23.15 2.49 28.32
CA SER A 37 22.34 3.71 28.45
C SER A 37 22.92 4.73 29.44
N ARG A 38 23.04 6.00 29.04
CA ARG A 38 23.04 7.15 29.97
C ARG A 38 22.26 8.33 29.38
N THR A 39 21.08 8.55 29.98
CA THR A 39 20.31 9.78 29.95
C THR A 39 21.00 10.85 30.80
N ALA A 40 21.18 12.05 30.25
CA ALA A 40 21.51 13.25 31.03
C ALA A 40 20.84 14.47 30.39
N SER A 41 19.93 15.08 31.15
CA SER A 41 19.30 16.37 30.83
C SER A 41 20.32 17.52 30.84
N PRO A 42 20.23 18.53 29.96
CA PRO A 42 21.01 19.74 30.13
C PRO A 42 20.29 20.72 31.07
N ALA A 43 21.01 21.16 32.09
CA ALA A 43 20.62 22.23 33.00
C ALA A 43 20.88 23.62 32.40
N ASN A 44 20.01 24.57 32.77
CA ASN A 44 20.11 26.00 32.49
C ASN A 44 21.47 26.59 32.92
N ALA A 45 22.11 27.33 32.02
CA ALA A 45 23.17 28.27 32.37
C ALA A 45 23.07 29.55 31.51
N GLY A 46 22.83 30.66 32.20
CA GLY A 46 23.50 31.95 31.96
C GLY A 46 23.18 32.72 30.68
N ALA A 47 22.30 33.71 30.83
CA ALA A 47 22.24 34.84 29.92
C ALA A 47 23.56 35.64 29.94
N SER A 48 24.11 35.93 28.75
CA SER A 48 25.10 36.99 28.57
C SER A 48 24.79 37.77 27.29
N THR A 49 24.45 39.04 27.46
CA THR A 49 24.30 40.06 26.41
C THR A 49 25.63 40.39 25.70
N PRO A 50 25.60 40.93 24.47
CA PRO A 50 26.71 40.88 23.54
C PRO A 50 27.70 42.03 23.75
N THR A 51 29.01 41.73 23.65
CA THR A 51 30.05 42.77 23.58
C THR A 51 30.51 42.89 22.14
N SER A 52 30.33 44.09 21.59
CA SER A 52 30.77 44.53 20.26
C SER A 52 32.29 44.42 20.13
N LEU A 53 32.77 43.67 19.14
CA LEU A 53 34.14 43.77 18.66
C LEU A 53 34.15 43.93 17.13
N ARG A 54 34.65 45.10 16.73
CA ARG A 54 34.96 45.52 15.37
C ARG A 54 35.92 44.53 14.69
N ASN A 55 35.56 44.13 13.48
CA ASN A 55 36.43 43.44 12.54
C ASN A 55 37.36 44.47 11.85
N PRO A 56 38.64 44.14 11.60
CA PRO A 56 39.33 44.73 10.46
C PRO A 56 40.08 43.65 9.67
N ALA A 57 39.38 43.03 8.72
CA ALA A 57 40.00 42.42 7.55
C ALA A 57 38.92 42.21 6.49
N GLY A 58 39.06 42.91 5.36
CA GLY A 58 38.14 42.84 4.24
C GLY A 58 38.19 41.47 3.56
N ILE A 59 37.05 40.78 3.56
CA ILE A 59 36.71 39.75 2.59
C ILE A 59 35.31 40.09 2.10
N ALA A 60 35.17 40.32 0.80
CA ALA A 60 33.90 40.64 0.15
C ALA A 60 32.88 39.52 0.42
N ALA A 61 31.75 39.87 1.05
CA ALA A 61 30.63 38.97 1.21
C ALA A 61 30.02 38.70 -0.18
N SER A 62 30.25 37.50 -0.69
CA SER A 62 29.57 37.01 -1.89
C SER A 62 28.06 36.98 -1.65
N ALA A 63 27.29 37.60 -2.55
CA ALA A 63 25.82 37.66 -2.53
C ALA A 63 25.14 36.32 -2.89
N TYR A 64 25.80 35.19 -2.65
CA TYR A 64 25.27 33.85 -2.90
C TYR A 64 25.18 33.07 -1.60
N GLY A 65 23.95 32.64 -1.27
CA GLY A 65 23.53 32.11 0.02
C GLY A 65 24.50 31.12 0.67
N SER A 66 24.67 31.26 1.99
CA SER A 66 25.48 30.36 2.79
C SER A 66 24.66 29.14 3.22
N ARG A 67 25.12 27.94 2.84
CA ARG A 67 24.57 26.67 3.33
C ARG A 67 25.14 26.38 4.72
N THR A 68 24.28 26.09 5.68
CA THR A 68 24.69 25.63 7.01
C THR A 68 24.89 24.11 7.03
N ALA A 69 25.67 23.60 7.99
CA ALA A 69 25.94 22.17 8.16
C ALA A 69 24.67 21.32 8.43
N THR A 70 23.56 21.97 8.79
CA THR A 70 22.23 21.37 9.01
C THR A 70 21.33 21.38 7.76
N GLY A 71 21.81 21.85 6.61
CA GLY A 71 21.05 21.86 5.35
C GLY A 71 20.18 23.10 5.12
N SER A 72 20.00 23.97 6.12
CA SER A 72 19.22 25.21 5.97
C SER A 72 19.94 26.24 5.10
N VAL A 73 19.20 26.86 4.18
CA VAL A 73 19.62 27.92 3.28
C VAL A 73 19.10 29.25 3.83
N THR A 74 19.98 30.23 3.97
CA THR A 74 19.57 31.57 4.39
C THR A 74 19.51 32.47 3.16
N THR A 75 18.37 33.13 2.95
CA THR A 75 18.22 34.16 1.92
C THR A 75 17.94 35.50 2.59
N TYR A 76 18.44 36.57 1.99
CA TYR A 76 18.26 37.93 2.49
C TYR A 76 17.19 38.60 1.63
N ASP A 77 16.06 38.95 2.24
CA ASP A 77 15.05 39.78 1.59
C ASP A 77 15.43 41.25 1.78
N GLU A 78 15.90 41.86 0.70
CA GLU A 78 16.38 43.25 0.65
C GLU A 78 15.25 44.26 0.90
N SER A 79 13.97 43.85 0.75
CA SER A 79 12.81 44.72 0.95
C SER A 79 12.34 44.83 2.41
N THR A 80 12.51 43.76 3.20
CA THR A 80 12.05 43.69 4.59
C THR A 80 13.19 43.66 5.61
N GLY A 81 14.45 43.51 5.17
CA GLY A 81 15.63 43.45 6.02
C GLY A 81 15.69 42.23 6.94
N HIS A 82 14.78 41.27 6.76
CA HIS A 82 14.71 40.05 7.57
C HIS A 82 15.49 38.93 6.89
N ARG A 83 16.34 38.23 7.66
CA ARG A 83 16.99 37.00 7.22
C ARG A 83 16.01 35.85 7.39
N VAL A 84 15.53 35.30 6.28
CA VAL A 84 14.69 34.11 6.30
C VAL A 84 15.62 32.89 6.19
N ALA A 85 15.74 32.16 7.30
CA ALA A 85 16.33 30.83 7.30
C ALA A 85 15.27 29.85 6.82
N TYR A 86 15.57 29.12 5.76
CA TYR A 86 14.64 28.21 5.14
C TYR A 86 15.31 26.84 4.99
N ASP A 87 14.70 25.78 5.53
CA ASP A 87 15.16 24.41 5.26
C ASP A 87 14.64 24.00 3.88
N PRO A 88 15.49 23.66 2.88
CA PRO A 88 15.01 23.18 1.58
C PRO A 88 14.05 21.98 1.67
N ARG A 89 13.99 21.27 2.80
CA ARG A 89 12.98 20.23 3.11
C ARG A 89 11.61 20.79 3.52
N ASP A 90 11.54 22.02 4.01
CA ASP A 90 10.30 22.73 4.28
C ASP A 90 9.61 23.18 2.98
N LEU A 91 10.23 23.00 1.77
CA LEU A 91 9.55 23.19 0.45
C LEU A 91 8.64 21.99 0.17
N ASN A 92 7.90 21.55 1.18
CA ASN A 92 6.74 20.75 0.89
C ASN A 92 5.80 21.70 0.14
N ASP A 93 5.48 21.33 -1.11
CA ASP A 93 4.67 22.20 -1.96
C ASP A 93 3.32 22.30 -1.25
N GLU A 94 2.88 23.51 -0.87
CA GLU A 94 1.61 23.69 -0.17
C GLU A 94 0.47 23.00 -0.95
N LYS A 95 0.59 22.93 -2.28
CA LYS A 95 -0.31 22.16 -3.14
C LYS A 95 -0.28 20.66 -2.86
N GLU A 96 0.90 20.07 -2.68
CA GLU A 96 1.08 18.65 -2.41
C GLU A 96 0.55 18.25 -1.02
N ILE A 97 0.71 19.13 -0.02
CA ILE A 97 0.09 18.93 1.30
C ILE A 97 -1.44 18.92 1.20
N VAL A 98 -1.98 19.80 0.36
CA VAL A 98 -3.42 20.00 0.20
C VAL A 98 -4.06 18.90 -0.67
N GLU A 99 -3.36 18.39 -1.67
CA GLU A 99 -3.84 17.35 -2.59
C GLU A 99 -3.81 15.94 -1.98
N ASN A 100 -2.92 15.68 -1.02
CA ASN A 100 -2.78 14.36 -0.39
C ASN A 100 -3.53 14.28 0.95
N PRO A 101 -4.12 13.12 1.27
CA PRO A 101 -4.74 12.92 2.58
C PRO A 101 -3.68 12.93 3.70
N ARG A 102 -4.11 13.28 4.92
CA ARG A 102 -3.23 13.29 6.11
C ARG A 102 -2.66 11.92 6.43
N LEU A 103 -3.43 10.87 6.15
CA LEU A 103 -3.03 9.48 6.32
C LEU A 103 -2.58 8.88 5.00
N THR A 104 -1.44 8.20 5.02
CA THR A 104 -1.02 7.31 3.94
C THR A 104 -1.90 6.07 3.90
N LEU A 105 -1.99 5.42 2.74
CA LEU A 105 -2.69 4.15 2.59
C LEU A 105 -2.20 3.09 3.60
N MET A 106 -0.88 3.02 3.85
CA MET A 106 -0.29 2.12 4.84
C MET A 106 -0.85 2.35 6.25
N GLU A 107 -1.02 3.61 6.65
CA GLU A 107 -1.55 3.98 7.96
C GLU A 107 -3.05 3.66 8.08
N GLU A 108 -3.84 3.88 7.02
CA GLU A 108 -5.25 3.50 7.01
C GLU A 108 -5.44 1.99 7.17
N ILE A 109 -4.63 1.18 6.48
CA ILE A 109 -4.61 -0.29 6.62
C ILE A 109 -4.20 -0.70 8.04
N LEU A 110 -3.17 -0.06 8.60
CA LEU A 110 -2.74 -0.34 9.97
C LEU A 110 -3.86 -0.01 10.99
N LEU A 111 -4.58 1.11 10.81
CA LEU A 111 -5.69 1.51 11.68
C LEU A 111 -6.86 0.51 11.63
N LEU A 112 -7.18 -0.05 10.46
CA LEU A 112 -8.20 -1.10 10.32
C LEU A 112 -7.83 -2.37 11.09
N GLY A 113 -6.54 -2.74 11.13
CA GLY A 113 -6.05 -3.90 11.89
C GLY A 113 -5.87 -3.66 13.39
N LEU A 114 -5.88 -2.40 13.85
CA LEU A 114 -5.56 -2.02 15.23
C LEU A 114 -6.75 -2.24 16.18
N LYS A 115 -6.49 -2.76 17.38
CA LYS A 115 -7.47 -2.75 18.47
C LYS A 115 -7.43 -1.42 19.23
N ASP A 116 -8.56 -0.75 19.36
CA ASP A 116 -8.66 0.65 19.83
C ASP A 116 -8.06 0.87 21.22
N ARG A 117 -8.42 0.03 22.20
CA ARG A 117 -7.97 0.17 23.59
C ARG A 117 -6.60 -0.43 23.85
N GLN A 118 -6.23 -1.43 23.06
CA GLN A 118 -5.01 -2.20 23.30
C GLN A 118 -3.80 -1.59 22.59
N GLY A 119 -4.00 -0.91 21.48
CA GLY A 119 -2.91 -0.26 20.75
C GLY A 119 -1.94 -1.23 20.08
N TYR A 120 -2.37 -2.47 19.87
CA TYR A 120 -1.68 -3.46 19.06
C TYR A 120 -2.64 -4.04 18.01
N LEU A 121 -2.08 -4.54 16.92
CA LEU A 121 -2.84 -5.19 15.86
C LEU A 121 -3.46 -6.48 16.36
N SER A 122 -4.69 -6.79 15.91
CA SER A 122 -5.34 -8.06 16.22
C SER A 122 -4.45 -9.26 15.83
N PHE A 123 -3.76 -9.14 14.70
CA PHE A 123 -2.78 -10.10 14.21
C PHE A 123 -1.82 -9.38 13.25
N TRP A 124 -0.50 -9.58 13.40
CA TRP A 124 0.49 -9.17 12.39
C TRP A 124 0.99 -10.44 11.72
N ASN A 125 0.75 -10.55 10.41
CA ASN A 125 1.12 -11.71 9.60
C ASN A 125 1.84 -11.27 8.34
N ASP A 126 2.25 -12.24 7.53
CA ASP A 126 2.96 -11.97 6.28
C ASP A 126 2.04 -11.30 5.25
N ASN A 127 0.71 -11.55 5.30
CA ASN A 127 -0.23 -10.90 4.39
C ASN A 127 -0.30 -9.38 4.58
N ILE A 128 -0.49 -8.88 5.81
CA ILE A 128 -0.46 -7.43 6.08
C ILE A 128 0.93 -6.86 5.81
N SER A 129 1.98 -7.59 6.19
CA SER A 129 3.38 -7.19 5.97
C SER A 129 3.64 -6.96 4.47
N TYR A 130 3.32 -7.93 3.62
CA TYR A 130 3.51 -7.87 2.17
C TYR A 130 2.58 -6.83 1.52
N THR A 131 1.32 -6.78 1.93
CA THR A 131 0.34 -5.79 1.44
C THR A 131 0.79 -4.35 1.69
N LEU A 132 1.41 -4.07 2.85
CA LEU A 132 1.92 -2.73 3.15
C LEU A 132 3.03 -2.28 2.17
N ARG A 133 3.81 -3.21 1.60
CA ARG A 133 4.79 -2.87 0.55
C ARG A 133 4.10 -2.55 -0.78
N GLY A 134 3.03 -3.27 -1.11
CA GLY A 134 2.14 -2.88 -2.21
C GLY A 134 1.56 -1.48 -1.99
N CYS A 135 1.07 -1.19 -0.78
CA CYS A 135 0.55 0.13 -0.43
C CYS A 135 1.58 1.25 -0.61
N ILE A 136 2.86 1.00 -0.32
CA ILE A 136 3.95 1.97 -0.57
C ILE A 136 4.05 2.32 -2.06
N LEU A 137 4.01 1.32 -2.96
CA LEU A 137 4.04 1.58 -4.40
C LEU A 137 2.78 2.30 -4.88
N ILE A 138 1.61 1.90 -4.39
CA ILE A 138 0.34 2.58 -4.72
C ILE A 138 0.38 4.04 -4.25
N GLU A 139 0.84 4.32 -3.03
CA GLU A 139 0.93 5.67 -2.49
C GLU A 139 1.96 6.53 -3.26
N LEU A 140 3.11 5.97 -3.63
CA LEU A 140 4.09 6.64 -4.51
C LEU A 140 3.49 6.95 -5.89
N ALA A 141 2.70 6.04 -6.45
CA ALA A 141 2.01 6.27 -7.71
C ALA A 141 0.98 7.40 -7.57
N LEU A 142 0.11 7.35 -6.56
CA LEU A 142 -0.90 8.38 -6.27
C LEU A 142 -0.28 9.77 -6.02
N ARG A 143 0.94 9.83 -5.46
CA ARG A 143 1.74 11.05 -5.27
C ARG A 143 2.56 11.45 -6.51
N ARG A 144 2.34 10.78 -7.65
CA ARG A 144 2.99 11.02 -8.95
C ARG A 144 4.52 10.88 -8.91
N ARG A 145 5.04 10.06 -8.00
CA ARG A 145 6.49 9.78 -7.87
C ARG A 145 6.95 8.69 -8.83
N ILE A 146 6.09 7.71 -9.08
CA ILE A 146 6.40 6.55 -9.92
C ILE A 146 5.28 6.28 -10.92
N ALA A 147 5.63 5.66 -12.06
CA ALA A 147 4.68 5.17 -13.05
C ALA A 147 5.28 4.00 -13.82
N ILE A 148 4.46 3.22 -14.52
CA ILE A 148 4.96 2.18 -15.43
C ILE A 148 5.76 2.82 -16.58
N THR A 149 6.85 2.16 -16.99
CA THR A 149 7.71 2.60 -18.10
C THR A 149 6.87 2.87 -19.35
N LYS A 150 7.13 4.02 -20.00
CA LYS A 150 6.39 4.46 -21.22
C LYS A 150 6.85 3.76 -22.50
N ASP A 151 7.23 2.49 -22.41
CA ASP A 151 7.63 1.65 -23.54
C ASP A 151 6.42 0.87 -24.07
N PRO A 152 6.07 0.97 -25.37
CA PRO A 152 5.05 0.14 -25.99
C PRO A 152 5.31 -1.37 -25.85
N MET A 153 6.57 -1.80 -25.78
CA MET A 153 6.96 -3.21 -25.69
C MET A 153 6.55 -3.85 -24.36
N ARG A 154 6.28 -3.06 -23.32
CA ARG A 154 5.82 -3.55 -22.00
C ARG A 154 4.57 -4.41 -22.07
N LYS A 155 3.72 -4.20 -23.09
CA LYS A 155 2.47 -4.94 -23.29
C LYS A 155 2.70 -6.43 -23.60
N ARG A 156 3.93 -6.82 -23.94
CA ARG A 156 4.32 -8.23 -24.11
C ARG A 156 4.47 -8.97 -22.78
N PHE A 157 4.66 -8.24 -21.68
CA PHE A 157 4.84 -8.80 -20.35
C PHE A 157 3.52 -8.79 -19.57
N GLY A 158 3.41 -9.74 -18.63
CA GLY A 158 2.32 -9.76 -17.67
C GLY A 158 2.28 -8.47 -16.86
N LEU A 159 1.10 -8.11 -16.32
CA LEU A 159 0.91 -6.82 -15.66
C LEU A 159 1.88 -6.62 -14.47
N THR A 160 2.13 -7.66 -13.68
CA THR A 160 3.05 -7.64 -12.53
C THR A 160 4.53 -7.60 -12.92
N GLU A 161 4.85 -7.98 -14.16
CA GLU A 161 6.21 -7.99 -14.71
C GLU A 161 6.58 -6.67 -15.38
N ARG A 162 5.63 -5.73 -15.51
CA ARG A 162 5.90 -4.42 -16.09
C ARG A 162 6.81 -3.61 -15.17
N VAL A 163 7.75 -2.91 -15.80
CA VAL A 163 8.81 -2.16 -15.13
C VAL A 163 8.30 -0.81 -14.63
N ILE A 164 8.75 -0.40 -13.44
CA ILE A 164 8.45 0.91 -12.86
C ILE A 164 9.59 1.90 -13.13
N ASP A 165 9.21 3.12 -13.51
CA ASP A 165 10.08 4.28 -13.62
C ASP A 165 9.83 5.26 -12.47
N VAL A 166 10.90 5.84 -11.93
CA VAL A 166 10.81 7.00 -11.03
C VAL A 166 10.62 8.26 -11.89
N ILE A 167 9.49 8.93 -11.72
CA ILE A 167 9.09 10.12 -12.47
C ILE A 167 9.54 11.39 -11.74
N ASP A 168 9.32 11.44 -10.43
CA ASP A 168 9.76 12.53 -9.56
C ASP A 168 10.40 11.95 -8.29
N GLY A 169 11.64 12.37 -8.02
CA GLY A 169 12.44 11.95 -6.87
C GLY A 169 12.35 12.89 -5.66
N LYS A 170 11.43 13.85 -5.66
CA LYS A 170 11.15 14.73 -4.53
C LYS A 170 10.66 13.91 -3.34
N MET A 171 11.21 14.19 -2.16
CA MET A 171 10.82 13.54 -0.91
C MET A 171 9.40 13.94 -0.53
N THR A 172 8.65 12.97 -0.01
CA THR A 172 7.24 13.04 0.37
C THR A 172 7.04 13.46 1.83
N GLY A 173 8.10 13.39 2.66
CA GLY A 173 8.03 13.61 4.10
C GLY A 173 7.64 12.36 4.90
N GLU A 174 7.23 11.29 4.22
CA GLU A 174 6.87 10.01 4.84
C GLU A 174 8.06 9.05 4.76
N VAL A 175 8.60 8.66 5.92
CA VAL A 175 9.92 7.99 6.01
C VAL A 175 10.00 6.71 5.17
N LEU A 176 8.93 5.91 5.11
CA LEU A 176 8.89 4.66 4.35
C LEU A 176 8.79 4.89 2.83
N LEU A 177 8.01 5.91 2.42
CA LEU A 177 7.91 6.28 1.00
C LEU A 177 9.25 6.84 0.51
N ASP A 178 9.91 7.68 1.31
CA ASP A 178 11.18 8.30 0.96
C ASP A 178 12.33 7.30 0.89
N GLU A 179 12.35 6.32 1.79
CA GLU A 179 13.31 5.22 1.75
C GLU A 179 13.13 4.34 0.50
N ALA A 180 11.89 3.95 0.20
CA ALA A 180 11.57 3.21 -1.02
C ALA A 180 11.93 4.01 -2.28
N LEU A 181 11.56 5.28 -2.35
CA LEU A 181 11.84 6.16 -3.48
C LEU A 181 13.35 6.34 -3.70
N LYS A 182 14.11 6.53 -2.62
CA LYS A 182 15.57 6.63 -2.67
C LYS A 182 16.21 5.33 -3.19
N MET A 183 15.71 4.19 -2.73
CA MET A 183 16.14 2.88 -3.20
C MET A 183 15.85 2.71 -4.69
N MET A 184 14.61 2.97 -5.12
CA MET A 184 14.20 2.90 -6.53
C MET A 184 15.03 3.78 -7.45
N LYS A 185 15.40 4.98 -7.00
CA LYS A 185 16.22 5.91 -7.76
C LYS A 185 17.67 5.46 -7.92
N ALA A 186 18.21 4.72 -6.94
CA ALA A 186 19.60 4.26 -6.92
C ALA A 186 19.81 2.89 -7.59
N SER A 187 18.72 2.22 -7.95
CA SER A 187 18.72 0.85 -8.46
C SER A 187 18.41 0.80 -9.96
N ASP A 188 18.73 -0.35 -10.56
CA ASP A 188 18.24 -0.67 -11.89
C ASP A 188 16.70 -0.75 -11.90
N ARG A 189 16.12 -0.50 -13.07
CA ARG A 189 14.67 -0.57 -13.26
C ARG A 189 14.19 -2.01 -13.11
N MET A 190 13.17 -2.21 -12.28
CA MET A 190 12.63 -3.53 -11.92
C MET A 190 11.11 -3.55 -12.05
N SER A 191 10.56 -4.76 -12.14
CA SER A 191 9.12 -4.95 -12.25
C SER A 191 8.38 -4.62 -10.94
N VAL A 192 7.07 -4.41 -11.06
CA VAL A 192 6.19 -4.19 -9.91
C VAL A 192 6.30 -5.33 -8.91
N GLY A 193 6.17 -6.59 -9.35
CA GLY A 193 6.29 -7.76 -8.49
C GLY A 193 7.64 -7.83 -7.78
N GLN A 194 8.74 -7.58 -8.51
CA GLN A 194 10.09 -7.57 -7.94
C GLN A 194 10.23 -6.52 -6.84
N TRP A 195 9.69 -5.31 -7.01
CA TRP A 195 9.76 -4.29 -5.98
C TRP A 195 9.02 -4.68 -4.70
N VAL A 196 7.83 -5.29 -4.82
CA VAL A 196 7.08 -5.77 -3.65
C VAL A 196 7.84 -6.88 -2.94
N ASP A 197 8.36 -7.87 -3.67
CA ASP A 197 9.14 -8.99 -3.10
C ASP A 197 10.41 -8.50 -2.39
N LEU A 198 11.16 -7.60 -3.04
CA LEU A 198 12.39 -7.04 -2.51
C LEU A 198 12.16 -6.25 -1.22
N MET A 199 11.15 -5.38 -1.20
CA MET A 199 10.83 -4.57 -0.02
C MET A 199 10.25 -5.40 1.13
N SER A 200 9.64 -6.55 0.82
CA SER A 200 9.12 -7.51 1.81
C SER A 200 10.21 -8.43 2.35
N GLY A 201 11.25 -8.69 1.56
CA GLY A 201 12.32 -9.63 1.87
C GLY A 201 12.07 -11.05 1.36
N GLU A 202 11.14 -11.23 0.43
CA GLU A 202 10.78 -12.51 -0.19
C GLU A 202 11.74 -12.93 -1.32
N THR A 203 12.80 -12.15 -1.55
CA THR A 203 13.77 -12.43 -2.60
C THR A 203 14.82 -13.45 -2.15
N TRP A 204 15.23 -14.32 -3.07
CA TRP A 204 16.42 -15.16 -2.92
C TRP A 204 17.71 -14.48 -3.40
N ASN A 205 17.63 -13.26 -3.92
CA ASN A 205 18.81 -12.55 -4.44
C ASN A 205 19.63 -11.90 -3.32
N VAL A 206 20.73 -12.57 -2.93
CA VAL A 206 21.65 -12.12 -1.86
C VAL A 206 22.20 -10.71 -2.11
N MET A 207 22.44 -10.33 -3.36
CA MET A 207 22.94 -8.98 -3.71
C MET A 207 21.91 -7.88 -3.41
N LYS A 208 20.63 -8.24 -3.29
CA LYS A 208 19.52 -7.31 -3.04
C LYS A 208 18.87 -7.50 -1.66
N ILE A 209 19.51 -8.24 -0.75
CA ILE A 209 19.00 -8.46 0.61
C ILE A 209 18.80 -7.16 1.40
N GLY A 210 19.57 -6.12 1.06
CA GLY A 210 19.47 -4.79 1.68
C GLY A 210 18.24 -3.97 1.27
N TYR A 211 17.39 -4.49 0.38
CA TYR A 211 16.21 -3.77 -0.13
C TYR A 211 14.99 -3.96 0.76
N GLN A 212 15.05 -4.88 1.73
CA GLN A 212 13.95 -5.10 2.66
C GLN A 212 13.75 -3.89 3.57
N LEU A 213 12.51 -3.37 3.59
CA LEU A 213 12.12 -2.33 4.53
C LEU A 213 11.96 -2.94 5.93
N LYS A 214 12.71 -2.40 6.88
CA LYS A 214 12.74 -2.89 8.27
C LYS A 214 11.88 -2.02 9.19
N GLN A 215 11.39 -2.64 10.27
CA GLN A 215 10.64 -1.97 11.34
C GLN A 215 9.43 -1.19 10.82
N VAL A 216 8.75 -1.73 9.80
CA VAL A 216 7.63 -1.06 9.11
C VAL A 216 6.51 -0.77 10.09
N ARG A 217 6.15 -1.75 10.93
CA ARG A 217 5.07 -1.61 11.92
C ARG A 217 5.36 -0.49 12.92
N GLU A 218 6.56 -0.49 13.48
CA GLU A 218 7.00 0.46 14.50
C GLU A 218 7.07 1.87 13.94
N ARG A 219 7.55 2.02 12.69
CA ARG A 219 7.64 3.31 12.00
C ARG A 219 6.28 3.86 11.63
N LEU A 220 5.34 3.02 11.17
CA LEU A 220 3.96 3.44 10.94
C LEU A 220 3.25 3.83 12.24
N ALA A 221 3.43 3.05 13.32
CA ALA A 221 2.89 3.40 14.63
C ALA A 221 3.45 4.74 15.13
N LYS A 222 4.76 4.97 14.96
CA LYS A 222 5.38 6.26 15.26
C LYS A 222 4.78 7.40 14.43
N GLY A 223 4.58 7.20 13.12
CA GLY A 223 3.93 8.19 12.25
C GLY A 223 2.53 8.56 12.74
N LEU A 224 1.73 7.56 13.14
CA LEU A 224 0.39 7.80 13.71
C LEU A 224 0.42 8.50 15.08
N VAL A 225 1.45 8.27 15.91
CA VAL A 225 1.67 9.00 17.17
C VAL A 225 2.06 10.45 16.89
N ASP A 226 2.99 10.68 15.97
CA ASP A 226 3.44 12.02 15.60
C ASP A 226 2.29 12.82 14.96
N LYS A 227 1.37 12.14 14.26
CA LYS A 227 0.10 12.71 13.77
C LYS A 227 -0.97 12.86 14.86
N GLY A 228 -0.75 12.41 16.10
CA GLY A 228 -1.70 12.56 17.22
C GLY A 228 -2.93 11.63 17.19
N ILE A 229 -2.93 10.63 16.30
CA ILE A 229 -4.04 9.67 16.13
C ILE A 229 -3.91 8.56 17.17
N LEU A 230 -2.68 8.11 17.44
CA LEU A 230 -2.36 7.24 18.55
C LEU A 230 -1.71 8.06 19.67
N ARG A 231 -1.86 7.60 20.91
CA ARG A 231 -1.09 8.10 22.05
C ARG A 231 -0.12 7.03 22.52
N THR A 232 0.96 7.43 23.16
CA THR A 232 1.89 6.47 23.79
C THR A 232 1.50 6.27 25.24
N GLU A 233 1.16 5.03 25.60
CA GLU A 233 0.93 4.60 26.97
C GLU A 233 1.99 3.57 27.38
N LYS A 234 2.56 3.78 28.57
CA LYS A 234 3.43 2.80 29.21
C LYS A 234 2.56 1.79 29.98
N ARG A 235 2.55 0.53 29.55
CA ARG A 235 1.92 -0.57 30.29
C ARG A 235 2.96 -1.32 31.08
N ASN A 236 2.75 -1.39 32.39
CA ASN A 236 3.64 -2.11 33.29
C ASN A 236 3.18 -3.58 33.34
N PHE A 237 4.07 -4.48 32.95
CA PHE A 237 3.94 -5.92 33.18
C PHE A 237 4.76 -6.30 34.42
N LEU A 238 4.51 -7.48 34.98
CA LEU A 238 5.18 -7.92 36.22
C LEU A 238 6.72 -7.87 36.14
N LEU A 239 7.28 -8.05 34.94
CA LEU A 239 8.72 -8.18 34.72
C LEU A 239 9.32 -7.10 33.80
N PHE A 240 8.51 -6.30 33.13
CA PHE A 240 8.97 -5.30 32.17
C PHE A 240 7.88 -4.28 31.88
N ASP A 241 8.27 -3.14 31.32
CA ASP A 241 7.32 -2.16 30.82
C ASP A 241 7.28 -2.21 29.29
N MET A 242 6.08 -2.11 28.72
CA MET A 242 5.86 -2.12 27.27
C MET A 242 5.21 -0.81 26.84
N ALA A 243 5.80 -0.16 25.85
CA ALA A 243 5.12 0.94 25.16
C ALA A 243 3.97 0.38 24.32
N THR A 244 2.78 0.94 24.51
CA THR A 244 1.58 0.62 23.73
C THR A 244 1.03 1.88 23.10
N HIS A 245 0.35 1.71 21.97
CA HIS A 245 -0.10 2.83 21.15
C HIS A 245 -1.61 2.82 20.94
N PRO A 246 -2.43 2.97 22.01
CA PRO A 246 -3.88 2.96 21.86
C PRO A 246 -4.39 4.17 21.08
N LEU A 247 -5.58 4.02 20.51
CA LEU A 247 -6.23 5.02 19.68
C LEU A 247 -6.65 6.22 20.54
N ASN A 248 -6.14 7.41 20.20
CA ASN A 248 -6.45 8.68 20.85
C ASN A 248 -7.70 9.32 20.26
N ASP A 249 -7.81 9.31 18.93
CA ASP A 249 -8.94 9.87 18.19
C ASP A 249 -9.69 8.75 17.44
N SER A 250 -10.87 8.36 17.94
CA SER A 250 -11.70 7.35 17.29
C SER A 250 -12.34 7.84 16.00
N SER A 251 -12.53 9.16 15.84
CA SER A 251 -13.23 9.72 14.67
C SER A 251 -12.47 9.48 13.37
N VAL A 252 -11.13 9.42 13.46
CA VAL A 252 -10.25 9.11 12.31
C VAL A 252 -10.44 7.67 11.87
N LYS A 253 -10.44 6.72 12.81
CA LYS A 253 -10.69 5.32 12.48
C LYS A 253 -12.12 5.12 11.95
N ASP A 254 -13.11 5.80 12.54
CA ASP A 254 -14.49 5.77 12.06
C ASP A 254 -14.64 6.37 10.65
N ALA A 255 -13.81 7.35 10.27
CA ALA A 255 -13.76 7.88 8.90
C ALA A 255 -13.22 6.83 7.91
N VAL A 256 -12.13 6.13 8.25
CA VAL A 256 -11.57 5.03 7.45
C VAL A 256 -12.61 3.90 7.27
N LEU A 257 -13.28 3.51 8.36
CA LEU A 257 -14.36 2.51 8.32
C LEU A 257 -15.50 2.94 7.40
N ARG A 258 -15.95 4.20 7.50
CA ARG A 258 -17.00 4.73 6.62
C ARG A 258 -16.60 4.74 5.15
N ARG A 259 -15.33 4.97 4.79
CA ARG A 259 -14.85 4.88 3.40
C ARG A 259 -15.06 3.47 2.84
N VAL A 260 -14.63 2.45 3.58
CA VAL A 260 -14.76 1.03 3.19
C VAL A 260 -16.24 0.65 3.09
N LEU A 261 -17.04 0.99 4.10
CA LEU A 261 -18.47 0.68 4.12
C LEU A 261 -19.24 1.42 3.02
N ALA A 262 -18.87 2.64 2.64
CA ALA A 262 -19.50 3.35 1.55
C ALA A 262 -19.40 2.59 0.21
N LEU A 263 -18.32 1.82 0.00
CA LEU A 263 -18.16 0.98 -1.19
C LEU A 263 -18.89 -0.36 -1.07
N LEU A 264 -18.98 -0.95 0.13
CA LEU A 264 -19.52 -2.30 0.32
C LEU A 264 -21.00 -2.35 0.70
N THR A 265 -21.51 -1.38 1.46
CA THR A 265 -22.82 -1.45 2.12
C THR A 265 -23.75 -0.27 1.81
N SER A 266 -23.35 0.65 0.93
CA SER A 266 -24.23 1.74 0.48
C SER A 266 -25.50 1.21 -0.18
N ALA A 267 -26.67 1.70 0.21
CA ALA A 267 -27.93 1.34 -0.46
C ALA A 267 -28.00 1.81 -1.93
N SER A 268 -27.10 2.71 -2.34
CA SER A 268 -26.98 3.18 -3.72
C SER A 268 -25.79 2.51 -4.42
N PRO A 269 -25.96 2.00 -5.65
CA PRO A 269 -24.87 1.48 -6.48
C PRO A 269 -23.98 2.58 -7.07
N THR A 270 -24.36 3.85 -6.90
CA THR A 270 -23.63 5.00 -7.46
C THR A 270 -22.48 5.43 -6.56
N VAL A 271 -21.42 5.95 -7.18
CA VAL A 271 -20.21 6.39 -6.46
C VAL A 271 -20.12 7.91 -6.50
N HIS A 272 -20.17 8.53 -5.32
CA HIS A 272 -20.01 9.97 -5.17
C HIS A 272 -18.63 10.28 -4.56
N ALA A 273 -17.74 10.89 -5.35
CA ALA A 273 -16.38 11.21 -4.91
C ALA A 273 -16.30 12.06 -3.63
N ASN A 274 -17.29 12.96 -3.44
CA ASN A 274 -17.39 13.79 -2.23
C ASN A 274 -17.70 13.01 -0.95
N THR A 275 -18.04 11.73 -1.04
CA THR A 275 -18.26 10.86 0.12
C THR A 275 -16.95 10.52 0.82
N PHE A 276 -15.83 10.50 0.10
CA PHE A 276 -14.53 10.07 0.60
C PHE A 276 -13.65 11.26 1.02
N TYR A 277 -12.86 11.07 2.08
CA TYR A 277 -11.87 12.06 2.59
C TYR A 277 -12.46 13.45 2.88
N LYS A 278 -13.67 13.49 3.45
CA LYS A 278 -14.36 14.74 3.82
C LYS A 278 -13.63 15.50 4.92
N GLU A 279 -13.04 14.77 5.85
CA GLU A 279 -12.32 15.31 7.00
C GLU A 279 -11.05 16.06 6.58
N ASP A 280 -10.34 15.56 5.57
CA ASP A 280 -9.15 16.22 5.02
C ASP A 280 -9.52 17.43 4.15
N SER A 281 -10.68 17.37 3.50
CA SER A 281 -11.18 18.49 2.69
C SER A 281 -11.50 19.73 3.53
N TRP A 282 -11.95 19.51 4.77
CA TRP A 282 -12.30 20.58 5.70
C TRP A 282 -11.05 21.29 6.23
N SER A 283 -9.96 20.55 6.46
CA SER A 283 -8.74 21.12 7.04
C SER A 283 -7.92 21.90 6.01
N SER A 284 -7.88 21.46 4.76
CA SER A 284 -7.05 22.03 3.70
C SER A 284 -7.78 23.03 2.79
N GLY A 285 -9.13 23.08 2.85
CA GLY A 285 -9.97 23.96 2.04
C GLY A 285 -10.06 23.57 0.55
N ARG A 286 -9.42 22.46 0.14
CA ARG A 286 -9.53 21.89 -1.20
C ARG A 286 -9.76 20.38 -1.14
N PRO A 287 -10.35 19.83 -2.20
CA PRO A 287 -10.55 18.40 -2.25
C PRO A 287 -9.23 17.61 -2.41
N VAL A 288 -9.04 16.57 -1.59
CA VAL A 288 -8.02 15.51 -1.82
C VAL A 288 -8.14 14.99 -3.26
N ALA A 289 -7.01 14.78 -3.94
CA ALA A 289 -6.95 14.24 -5.30
C ALA A 289 -7.19 12.73 -5.34
N LEU A 290 -7.76 12.23 -6.43
CA LEU A 290 -7.97 10.79 -6.71
C LEU A 290 -8.70 10.04 -5.58
N ARG A 291 -9.76 10.63 -5.02
CA ARG A 291 -10.44 10.13 -3.81
C ARG A 291 -11.06 8.76 -4.01
N VAL A 292 -11.65 8.54 -5.19
CA VAL A 292 -12.32 7.29 -5.50
C VAL A 292 -11.27 6.21 -5.72
N THR A 293 -10.19 6.50 -6.46
CA THR A 293 -9.05 5.58 -6.59
C THR A 293 -8.44 5.24 -5.23
N ARG A 294 -8.26 6.22 -4.33
CA ARG A 294 -7.74 6.00 -2.98
C ARG A 294 -8.66 5.11 -2.14
N ALA A 295 -9.97 5.35 -2.17
CA ALA A 295 -10.94 4.53 -1.46
C ALA A 295 -11.01 3.09 -2.01
N LEU A 296 -10.90 2.91 -3.33
CA LEU A 296 -10.77 1.60 -3.97
C LEU A 296 -9.50 0.89 -3.48
N CYS A 297 -8.35 1.56 -3.51
CA CYS A 297 -7.09 0.97 -3.06
C CYS A 297 -7.16 0.58 -1.57
N LEU A 298 -7.76 1.42 -0.73
CA LEU A 298 -8.01 1.10 0.68
C LEU A 298 -8.84 -0.18 0.82
N LEU A 299 -9.93 -0.31 0.09
CA LEU A 299 -10.77 -1.52 0.11
C LEU A 299 -9.97 -2.75 -0.32
N CYS A 300 -9.37 -2.72 -1.51
CA CYS A 300 -8.62 -3.84 -2.07
C CYS A 300 -7.43 -4.26 -1.17
N CYS A 301 -6.64 -3.30 -0.70
CA CYS A 301 -5.54 -3.60 0.21
C CYS A 301 -6.03 -4.08 1.57
N SER A 302 -7.18 -3.61 2.08
CA SER A 302 -7.73 -4.11 3.35
C SER A 302 -8.20 -5.55 3.25
N PHE A 303 -8.71 -5.95 2.08
CA PHE A 303 -9.07 -7.32 1.75
C PHE A 303 -7.81 -8.20 1.67
N SER A 304 -6.82 -7.86 0.84
CA SER A 304 -5.57 -8.64 0.71
C SER A 304 -4.74 -8.72 2.00
N ALA A 305 -4.80 -7.70 2.86
CA ALA A 305 -4.13 -7.70 4.16
C ALA A 305 -4.84 -8.54 5.24
N ASN A 306 -6.01 -9.13 4.94
CA ASN A 306 -6.88 -9.84 5.89
C ASN A 306 -7.27 -8.97 7.11
N VAL A 307 -7.49 -7.67 6.91
CA VAL A 307 -7.94 -6.74 7.96
C VAL A 307 -9.35 -6.20 7.73
N LEU A 308 -9.95 -6.44 6.56
CA LEU A 308 -11.30 -6.00 6.21
C LEU A 308 -12.36 -6.50 7.19
N GLU A 309 -12.23 -7.73 7.72
CA GLU A 309 -13.20 -8.31 8.67
C GLU A 309 -13.45 -7.40 9.87
N ASN A 310 -12.40 -6.73 10.36
CA ASN A 310 -12.49 -5.81 11.50
C ASN A 310 -13.48 -4.67 11.24
N ALA A 311 -13.64 -4.25 9.98
CA ALA A 311 -14.58 -3.22 9.57
C ALA A 311 -16.03 -3.73 9.48
N LEU A 312 -16.22 -5.02 9.22
CA LEU A 312 -17.51 -5.65 8.95
C LEU A 312 -18.12 -6.35 10.18
N ASN A 313 -17.46 -6.29 11.34
CA ASN A 313 -17.88 -6.96 12.58
C ASN A 313 -19.30 -6.57 13.07
N HIS A 314 -19.75 -5.36 12.74
CA HIS A 314 -21.08 -4.86 13.12
C HIS A 314 -22.21 -5.32 12.19
N LEU A 315 -21.88 -5.91 11.04
CA LEU A 315 -22.85 -6.42 10.08
C LEU A 315 -23.33 -7.83 10.47
N SER A 316 -24.52 -8.20 9.97
CA SER A 316 -25.01 -9.58 10.03
C SER A 316 -24.07 -10.53 9.28
N TYR A 317 -24.16 -11.83 9.57
CA TYR A 317 -23.35 -12.85 8.90
C TYR A 317 -23.52 -12.81 7.37
N GLU A 318 -24.77 -12.73 6.89
CA GLU A 318 -25.10 -12.68 5.47
C GLU A 318 -24.58 -11.39 4.79
N ALA A 319 -24.76 -10.23 5.43
CA ALA A 319 -24.24 -8.97 4.90
C ALA A 319 -22.71 -8.95 4.86
N ARG A 320 -22.04 -9.63 5.80
CA ARG A 320 -20.59 -9.76 5.82
C ARG A 320 -20.09 -10.63 4.67
N GLU A 321 -20.72 -11.77 4.42
CA GLU A 321 -20.38 -12.67 3.31
C GLU A 321 -20.54 -11.96 1.96
N SER A 322 -21.69 -11.27 1.77
CA SER A 322 -21.94 -10.47 0.58
C SER A 322 -20.90 -9.35 0.40
N ALA A 323 -20.49 -8.69 1.48
CA ALA A 323 -19.46 -7.66 1.44
C ALA A 323 -18.07 -8.21 1.09
N PHE A 324 -17.73 -9.43 1.55
CA PHE A 324 -16.48 -10.10 1.17
C PHE A 324 -16.47 -10.50 -0.29
N GLN A 325 -17.54 -11.14 -0.78
CA GLN A 325 -17.65 -11.49 -2.21
C GLN A 325 -17.54 -10.24 -3.08
N LYS A 326 -18.17 -9.14 -2.68
CA LYS A 326 -18.08 -7.88 -3.40
C LYS A 326 -16.67 -7.28 -3.39
N ALA A 327 -15.94 -7.39 -2.28
CA ALA A 327 -14.56 -6.92 -2.21
C ALA A 327 -13.65 -7.74 -3.14
N ASP A 328 -13.89 -9.05 -3.23
CA ASP A 328 -13.20 -9.97 -4.13
C ASP A 328 -13.48 -9.64 -5.61
N ASP A 329 -14.77 -9.50 -5.99
CA ASP A 329 -15.19 -9.11 -7.34
C ASP A 329 -14.56 -7.76 -7.77
N ILE A 330 -14.52 -6.78 -6.85
CA ILE A 330 -13.88 -5.48 -7.08
C ILE A 330 -12.36 -5.66 -7.25
N LEU A 331 -11.70 -6.45 -6.41
CA LEU A 331 -10.26 -6.68 -6.55
C LEU A 331 -9.95 -7.36 -7.90
N GLU A 332 -10.71 -8.38 -8.30
CA GLU A 332 -10.52 -9.07 -9.57
C GLU A 332 -10.66 -8.11 -10.77
N GLU A 333 -11.69 -7.28 -10.80
CA GLU A 333 -11.94 -6.34 -11.91
C GLU A 333 -10.88 -5.22 -12.00
N PHE A 334 -10.46 -4.66 -10.85
CA PHE A 334 -9.53 -3.52 -10.82
C PHE A 334 -8.04 -3.93 -10.75
N ALA A 335 -7.74 -5.21 -10.56
CA ALA A 335 -6.40 -5.80 -10.71
C ALA A 335 -6.02 -6.06 -12.19
N ASN A 336 -6.77 -5.51 -13.14
CA ASN A 336 -6.51 -5.64 -14.58
C ASN A 336 -6.17 -4.27 -15.22
N TRP A 337 -5.53 -4.29 -16.39
CA TRP A 337 -5.27 -3.08 -17.17
C TRP A 337 -5.72 -3.21 -18.63
N PRO A 338 -6.61 -2.33 -19.13
CA PRO A 338 -7.32 -1.26 -18.41
C PRO A 338 -8.18 -1.78 -17.24
N MET A 339 -8.38 -0.95 -16.22
CA MET A 339 -9.17 -1.32 -15.02
C MET A 339 -10.63 -1.59 -15.37
N ALA A 340 -11.23 -2.58 -14.70
CA ALA A 340 -12.62 -3.01 -14.89
C ALA A 340 -12.96 -3.33 -16.36
N PRO A 341 -12.27 -4.29 -16.99
CA PRO A 341 -12.46 -4.62 -18.40
C PRO A 341 -13.91 -5.01 -18.74
N SER A 342 -14.62 -5.64 -17.79
CA SER A 342 -16.01 -6.09 -17.96
C SER A 342 -17.01 -4.92 -18.02
N SER A 343 -16.62 -3.72 -17.60
CA SER A 343 -17.47 -2.53 -17.63
C SER A 343 -17.74 -2.00 -19.04
N GLY A 344 -16.98 -2.44 -20.05
CA GLY A 344 -17.11 -2.00 -21.45
C GLY A 344 -16.57 -0.58 -21.71
N LEU A 345 -16.12 0.14 -20.69
CA LEU A 345 -15.52 1.47 -20.84
C LEU A 345 -14.12 1.43 -21.48
N ALA A 346 -13.40 0.31 -21.35
CA ALA A 346 -12.05 0.12 -21.91
C ALA A 346 -11.99 0.13 -23.46
N SER A 347 -13.13 0.12 -24.15
CA SER A 347 -13.23 0.15 -25.62
C SER A 347 -13.07 1.57 -26.21
N GLY A 348 -13.11 2.62 -25.39
CA GLY A 348 -13.13 4.01 -25.82
C GLY A 348 -11.82 4.77 -25.67
N GLY A 349 -10.81 4.49 -26.52
CA GLY A 349 -9.81 5.49 -26.90
C GLY A 349 -8.37 5.32 -26.38
N VAL A 350 -7.55 4.59 -27.16
CA VAL A 350 -6.23 5.07 -27.64
C VAL A 350 -6.05 4.49 -29.05
N GLY A 351 -5.99 5.34 -30.07
CA GLY A 351 -5.96 4.96 -31.48
C GLY A 351 -4.72 4.16 -31.88
N GLY A 352 -4.96 3.11 -32.67
CA GLY A 352 -3.96 2.30 -33.37
C GLY A 352 -4.68 1.17 -34.10
N GLY A 353 -5.18 1.46 -35.30
CA GLY A 353 -6.14 0.62 -36.02
C GLY A 353 -5.57 -0.64 -36.68
N SER A 354 -6.53 -1.35 -37.28
CA SER A 354 -6.41 -2.44 -38.27
C SER A 354 -6.54 -3.85 -37.71
N GLY A 355 -7.72 -4.42 -37.92
CA GLY A 355 -8.03 -5.83 -37.69
C GLY A 355 -9.47 -6.22 -38.05
N ALA A 356 -10.15 -5.47 -38.92
CA ALA A 356 -11.39 -5.93 -39.54
C ALA A 356 -11.02 -6.97 -40.60
N VAL A 357 -11.12 -8.26 -40.27
CA VAL A 357 -11.02 -9.34 -41.25
C VAL A 357 -12.41 -9.58 -41.83
N PHE A 358 -12.69 -8.90 -42.94
CA PHE A 358 -13.74 -9.28 -43.87
C PHE A 358 -13.21 -10.45 -44.72
N GLY A 359 -13.97 -11.55 -44.76
CA GLY A 359 -13.55 -12.80 -45.38
C GLY A 359 -13.60 -12.84 -46.91
N THR A 360 -13.01 -13.89 -47.47
CA THR A 360 -13.35 -14.61 -48.74
C THR A 360 -12.36 -15.78 -48.95
N PRO A 361 -12.66 -16.80 -49.78
CA PRO A 361 -13.43 -17.98 -49.42
C PRO A 361 -12.64 -19.31 -49.59
N GLY A 362 -12.93 -20.33 -48.78
CA GLY A 362 -12.27 -21.64 -48.88
C GLY A 362 -13.15 -22.81 -48.44
N VAL A 363 -13.74 -23.49 -49.42
CA VAL A 363 -14.11 -24.91 -49.50
C VAL A 363 -14.58 -25.63 -48.21
N PRO A 364 -15.88 -25.97 -48.08
CA PRO A 364 -16.34 -26.96 -47.12
C PRO A 364 -16.60 -28.32 -47.79
N THR A 365 -15.85 -29.35 -47.38
CA THR A 365 -16.21 -30.76 -47.60
C THR A 365 -16.73 -31.33 -46.29
N SER A 366 -18.04 -31.63 -46.20
CA SER A 366 -18.54 -33.02 -46.19
C SER A 366 -19.93 -33.20 -45.52
N ILE A 367 -20.91 -33.60 -46.34
CA ILE A 367 -21.88 -34.72 -46.18
C ILE A 367 -22.71 -34.75 -44.85
N SER A 368 -23.98 -34.30 -44.80
CA SER A 368 -25.26 -34.94 -45.22
C SER A 368 -26.07 -35.54 -44.05
N SER A 369 -27.33 -35.11 -43.88
CA SER A 369 -28.50 -36.00 -44.01
C SER A 369 -29.83 -35.25 -43.82
N ASN A 370 -30.82 -35.70 -44.59
CA ASN A 370 -32.11 -35.08 -44.94
C ASN A 370 -33.20 -35.15 -43.86
N GLY A 371 -34.20 -34.26 -43.96
CA GLY A 371 -35.59 -34.54 -43.57
C GLY A 371 -36.49 -33.29 -43.47
N PRO A 372 -37.75 -33.25 -43.98
CA PRO A 372 -38.28 -32.04 -44.63
C PRO A 372 -39.43 -31.28 -43.94
N LYS A 373 -39.46 -29.97 -44.21
CA LYS A 373 -40.55 -28.96 -44.36
C LYS A 373 -41.92 -29.16 -43.66
N GLY A 374 -42.37 -28.07 -43.02
CA GLY A 374 -43.78 -27.70 -42.88
C GLY A 374 -43.96 -26.18 -42.77
N LYS A 375 -44.64 -25.56 -43.75
CA LYS A 375 -45.11 -24.16 -43.72
C LYS A 375 -46.41 -24.09 -42.90
N ALA A 376 -46.58 -23.07 -42.05
CA ALA A 376 -47.90 -22.56 -41.70
C ALA A 376 -47.84 -21.11 -41.20
N ASN A 377 -48.68 -20.26 -41.81
CA ASN A 377 -49.10 -18.96 -41.32
C ASN A 377 -49.82 -19.08 -39.96
N GLY A 378 -49.81 -18.03 -39.15
CA GLY A 378 -50.97 -17.75 -38.31
C GLY A 378 -50.77 -16.90 -37.06
N VAL A 379 -51.32 -15.68 -37.14
CA VAL A 379 -52.23 -15.08 -36.14
C VAL A 379 -51.65 -14.57 -34.82
N ALA A 380 -51.78 -13.25 -34.65
CA ALA A 380 -51.74 -12.54 -33.39
C ALA A 380 -52.79 -13.06 -32.39
N ARG A 381 -52.40 -13.26 -31.13
CA ARG A 381 -53.33 -13.36 -30.01
C ARG A 381 -52.85 -12.49 -28.84
N ILE A 382 -53.71 -11.55 -28.49
CA ILE A 382 -53.77 -10.82 -27.23
C ILE A 382 -54.49 -11.73 -26.21
N GLY A 383 -53.99 -11.77 -24.98
CA GLY A 383 -54.63 -12.36 -23.79
C GLY A 383 -53.67 -12.11 -22.61
N GLU A 384 -53.85 -11.04 -21.83
CA GLU A 384 -54.79 -10.88 -20.71
C GLU A 384 -54.36 -11.65 -19.45
N GLY A 385 -53.94 -10.88 -18.44
CA GLY A 385 -54.16 -11.17 -17.01
C GLY A 385 -53.22 -12.15 -16.30
N SER A 386 -52.21 -11.62 -15.60
CA SER A 386 -51.90 -12.12 -14.25
C SER A 386 -51.34 -10.99 -13.39
N MET A 387 -52.17 -10.57 -12.42
CA MET A 387 -51.77 -9.66 -11.35
C MET A 387 -50.96 -10.39 -10.30
N ILE A 388 -50.25 -9.60 -9.48
CA ILE A 388 -49.43 -9.96 -8.32
C ILE A 388 -47.96 -10.20 -8.72
N LYS A 389 -47.29 -9.08 -8.99
CA LYS A 389 -45.85 -8.98 -8.74
C LYS A 389 -45.69 -8.86 -7.22
N GLU A 390 -45.63 -10.03 -6.60
CA GLU A 390 -45.06 -10.20 -5.27
C GLU A 390 -43.73 -9.42 -5.28
N ARG A 391 -43.60 -8.44 -4.38
CA ARG A 391 -42.35 -7.71 -4.17
C ARG A 391 -41.35 -8.74 -3.68
N SER A 392 -40.66 -9.39 -4.59
CA SER A 392 -39.30 -9.88 -4.37
C SER A 392 -38.54 -8.68 -3.81
N TYR A 393 -38.16 -8.77 -2.54
CA TYR A 393 -37.14 -7.91 -1.99
C TYR A 393 -35.97 -8.00 -2.96
N ASP A 394 -35.72 -6.91 -3.67
CA ASP A 394 -34.53 -6.76 -4.49
C ASP A 394 -33.38 -6.57 -3.49
N GLU A 395 -32.96 -7.67 -2.85
CA GLU A 395 -31.71 -7.80 -2.10
C GLU A 395 -30.49 -7.79 -3.05
N GLY A 396 -30.73 -7.48 -4.33
CA GLY A 396 -29.71 -7.31 -5.35
C GLY A 396 -28.95 -6.00 -5.19
N ASN A 397 -27.70 -6.14 -4.77
CA ASN A 397 -26.61 -5.19 -5.02
C ASN A 397 -26.50 -3.99 -4.07
N VAL A 398 -26.28 -4.28 -2.78
CA VAL A 398 -25.82 -3.29 -1.80
C VAL A 398 -24.35 -2.95 -2.08
N GLY A 399 -23.99 -1.68 -1.99
CA GLY A 399 -22.65 -1.12 -2.23
C GLY A 399 -22.44 -0.59 -3.65
N ALA A 400 -21.31 0.08 -3.88
CA ALA A 400 -20.92 0.61 -5.19
C ALA A 400 -20.88 -0.49 -6.27
N SER A 401 -21.44 -0.23 -7.45
CA SER A 401 -21.35 -1.17 -8.58
C SER A 401 -20.01 -1.01 -9.31
N VAL A 402 -19.45 -2.12 -9.83
CA VAL A 402 -18.20 -2.11 -10.61
C VAL A 402 -18.25 -1.11 -11.78
N PRO A 403 -19.32 -1.04 -12.61
CA PRO A 403 -19.38 -0.07 -13.71
C PRO A 403 -19.39 1.39 -13.25
N GLU A 404 -20.09 1.72 -12.16
CA GLU A 404 -20.10 3.09 -11.62
C GLU A 404 -18.75 3.46 -11.00
N LEU A 405 -18.08 2.50 -10.35
CA LEU A 405 -16.73 2.70 -9.83
C LEU A 405 -15.72 2.89 -10.99
N ALA A 406 -15.83 2.09 -12.05
CA ALA A 406 -15.00 2.21 -13.25
C ALA A 406 -15.18 3.58 -13.92
N LYS A 407 -16.43 4.04 -14.04
CA LYS A 407 -16.75 5.37 -14.58
C LYS A 407 -16.19 6.50 -13.71
N ALA A 408 -16.25 6.36 -12.39
CA ALA A 408 -15.67 7.34 -11.47
C ALA A 408 -14.14 7.41 -11.58
N LEU A 409 -13.47 6.25 -11.67
CA LEU A 409 -12.03 6.17 -11.89
C LEU A 409 -11.60 6.70 -13.25
N GLN A 410 -12.33 6.39 -14.31
CA GLN A 410 -12.09 6.92 -15.65
C GLN A 410 -12.18 8.46 -15.65
N LYS A 411 -13.15 9.01 -14.93
CA LYS A 411 -13.26 10.47 -14.75
C LYS A 411 -12.06 11.05 -13.99
N GLU A 412 -11.58 10.41 -12.92
CA GLU A 412 -10.38 10.85 -12.19
C GLU A 412 -9.12 10.76 -13.08
N LEU A 413 -9.00 9.70 -13.88
CA LEU A 413 -7.94 9.52 -14.86
C LEU A 413 -7.93 10.64 -15.92
N GLU A 414 -9.09 10.98 -16.49
CA GLU A 414 -9.22 12.04 -17.50
C GLU A 414 -8.95 13.44 -16.96
N GLN A 415 -9.27 13.70 -15.68
CA GLN A 415 -9.14 15.02 -15.08
C GLN A 415 -7.72 15.33 -14.62
N GLU A 416 -7.06 14.40 -13.94
CA GLU A 416 -5.81 14.66 -13.23
C GLU A 416 -4.83 13.48 -13.17
N GLY A 417 -5.14 12.37 -13.85
CA GLY A 417 -4.38 11.13 -13.79
C GLY A 417 -3.45 10.89 -14.98
N ASP A 418 -2.33 10.20 -14.73
CA ASP A 418 -1.50 9.60 -15.78
C ASP A 418 -1.93 8.13 -15.96
N ALA A 419 -2.20 7.70 -17.19
CA ALA A 419 -2.56 6.31 -17.51
C ALA A 419 -1.49 5.32 -17.02
N PHE A 420 -0.20 5.68 -17.08
CA PHE A 420 0.89 4.82 -16.62
C PHE A 420 0.98 4.71 -15.09
N MET A 421 0.45 5.71 -14.38
CA MET A 421 0.32 5.69 -12.92
C MET A 421 -0.84 4.77 -12.52
N PHE A 422 -1.99 4.86 -13.18
CA PHE A 422 -3.11 3.93 -12.95
C PHE A 422 -2.73 2.50 -13.34
N GLU A 423 -1.98 2.31 -14.42
CA GLU A 423 -1.43 1.01 -14.81
C GLU A 423 -0.52 0.43 -13.71
N CYS A 424 0.26 1.27 -13.02
CA CYS A 424 1.08 0.87 -11.88
C CYS A 424 0.20 0.42 -10.70
N ILE A 425 -0.86 1.15 -10.39
CA ILE A 425 -1.80 0.80 -9.32
C ILE A 425 -2.46 -0.55 -9.62
N ALA A 426 -3.00 -0.74 -10.84
CA ALA A 426 -3.59 -2.01 -11.25
C ALA A 426 -2.58 -3.18 -11.15
N ALA A 427 -1.32 -2.93 -11.52
CA ALA A 427 -0.28 -3.94 -11.41
C ALA A 427 0.05 -4.35 -9.97
N VAL A 428 0.06 -3.39 -9.03
CA VAL A 428 0.21 -3.71 -7.61
C VAL A 428 -1.01 -4.49 -7.11
N LEU A 429 -2.23 -4.07 -7.46
CA LEU A 429 -3.44 -4.82 -7.11
C LEU A 429 -3.41 -6.25 -7.67
N SER A 430 -2.87 -6.46 -8.87
CA SER A 430 -2.64 -7.80 -9.44
C SER A 430 -1.60 -8.64 -8.72
N VAL A 431 -0.62 -8.01 -8.06
CA VAL A 431 0.30 -8.73 -7.16
C VAL A 431 -0.47 -9.16 -5.91
N LEU A 432 -1.23 -8.24 -5.32
CA LEU A 432 -1.96 -8.47 -4.07
C LEU A 432 -3.12 -9.48 -4.22
N SER A 433 -3.77 -9.56 -5.39
CA SER A 433 -4.84 -10.53 -5.66
C SER A 433 -4.35 -11.97 -5.78
N ARG A 434 -3.03 -12.18 -5.92
CA ARG A 434 -2.42 -13.52 -6.06
C ARG A 434 -1.75 -13.99 -4.78
N MET A 435 -1.88 -13.25 -3.67
CA MET A 435 -1.20 -13.58 -2.42
C MET A 435 -1.62 -14.95 -1.85
N ASP A 436 -2.87 -15.36 -2.06
CA ASP A 436 -3.34 -16.69 -1.62
C ASP A 436 -2.69 -17.84 -2.39
N SER A 437 -2.07 -17.58 -3.56
CA SER A 437 -1.30 -18.58 -4.31
C SER A 437 0.17 -18.67 -3.89
N LEU A 438 0.61 -17.82 -2.96
CA LEU A 438 1.98 -17.80 -2.41
C LEU A 438 2.11 -18.59 -1.10
N LEU A 439 0.99 -19.00 -0.50
CA LEU A 439 0.90 -19.86 0.68
C LEU A 439 0.59 -21.30 0.26
#